data_AF-A0A6I9X473-F1
#
_entry.id   AF-A0A6I9X473-F1
#
_cell.length_a   1.000
_cell.length_b   1.000
_cell.length_c   1.000
_cell.angle_alpha   90.00
_cell.angle_beta   90.00
_cell.angle_gamma   90.00
#
_symmetry.space_group_name_H-M   'P 1'
#
loop_
_entity.id
_entity.type
_entity.pdbx_description
1 polymer ?
#
loop_
_entity_poly.entity_id
_entity_poly.type
_entity_poly.pdbx_seq_one_letter_code
_entity_poly.pdbx_strand_id
1 'polypeptide(L)'
;MVLSLPEGAETDLLQHSDRIMASLNLLRYLFIKDKEDDNKTCVWTELYKIESNFLKPLHTGLNMSRAHYEAEIKRKKENKKEPHSSKQPLTQLITKAKMSGITKDMELQALHSALFTFDLMESVLARVEELIENKGCN
;
A
#
# COMPACT_ATOMS: atom_id res chain seq x y z
N MET A 1 18.14 5.81 6.86
CA MET A 1 18.27 4.37 7.16
C MET A 1 17.37 3.59 6.20
N VAL A 2 17.67 2.33 5.84
CA VAL A 2 16.84 1.57 4.88
C VAL A 2 15.48 1.19 5.50
N LEU A 3 15.48 0.82 6.79
CA LEU A 3 14.30 0.43 7.58
C LEU A 3 13.69 1.61 8.33
N SER A 4 13.23 2.62 7.58
CA SER A 4 12.52 3.77 8.13
C SER A 4 11.68 4.41 7.04
N LEU A 5 10.45 4.80 7.38
CA LEU A 5 9.60 5.57 6.48
C LEU A 5 9.91 7.08 6.62
N PRO A 6 10.16 7.83 5.53
CA PRO A 6 10.59 9.23 5.61
C PRO A 6 9.61 10.14 6.36
N GLU A 7 8.30 9.94 6.16
CA GLU A 7 7.22 10.67 6.85
C GLU A 7 6.40 9.75 7.78
N GLY A 8 6.98 8.63 8.24
CA GLY A 8 6.26 7.66 9.06
C GLY A 8 5.01 7.12 8.34
N ALA A 9 3.87 7.10 9.03
CA ALA A 9 2.60 6.60 8.49
C ALA A 9 2.02 7.46 7.35
N GLU A 10 2.49 8.71 7.18
CA GLU A 10 2.02 9.63 6.13
C GLU A 10 2.82 9.52 4.83
N THR A 11 3.85 8.65 4.80
CA THR A 11 4.68 8.41 3.61
C THR A 11 3.81 7.97 2.43
N ASP A 12 4.07 8.50 1.23
CA ASP A 12 3.47 7.99 0.00
C ASP A 12 3.99 6.58 -0.31
N LEU A 13 3.19 5.59 0.06
CA LEU A 13 3.55 4.17 -0.07
C LEU A 13 3.69 3.72 -1.53
N LEU A 14 2.96 4.34 -2.47
CA LEU A 14 3.06 3.98 -3.88
C LEU A 14 4.36 4.51 -4.47
N GLN A 15 4.71 5.76 -4.18
CA GLN A 15 5.97 6.37 -4.61
C GLN A 15 7.18 5.60 -4.07
N HIS A 16 7.08 5.04 -2.86
CA HIS A 16 8.15 4.31 -2.19
C HIS A 16 8.02 2.78 -2.28
N SER A 17 7.15 2.29 -3.16
CA SER A 17 6.72 0.89 -3.16
C SER A 17 7.86 -0.13 -3.32
N ASP A 18 8.73 0.07 -4.33
CA ASP A 18 9.87 -0.80 -4.58
C ASP A 18 10.83 -0.88 -3.38
N ARG A 19 11.07 0.27 -2.74
CA ARG A 19 11.97 0.36 -1.58
C ARG A 19 11.36 -0.33 -0.36
N ILE A 20 10.07 -0.11 -0.12
CA ILE A 20 9.35 -0.75 1.00
C ILE A 20 9.35 -2.26 0.80
N MET A 21 9.03 -2.74 -0.40
CA MET A 21 9.04 -4.16 -0.74
C MET A 21 10.44 -4.79 -0.61
N ALA A 22 11.49 -4.10 -1.06
CA ALA A 22 12.86 -4.55 -0.88
C ALA A 22 13.23 -4.67 0.61
N SER A 23 12.82 -3.69 1.42
CA SER A 23 13.06 -3.65 2.86
C SER A 23 12.33 -4.79 3.59
N LEU A 24 11.07 -5.02 3.26
CA LEU A 24 10.28 -6.15 3.78
C LEU A 24 10.88 -7.51 3.40
N ASN A 25 11.32 -7.67 2.14
CA ASN A 25 11.95 -8.91 1.70
C ASN A 25 13.32 -9.15 2.36
N LEU A 26 14.08 -8.09 2.63
CA LEU A 26 15.31 -8.18 3.41
C LEU A 26 15.00 -8.67 4.83
N LEU A 27 14.05 -8.06 5.53
CA LEU A 27 13.63 -8.50 6.86
C LEU A 27 13.16 -9.95 6.87
N ARG A 28 12.31 -10.32 5.90
CA ARG A 28 11.86 -11.70 5.73
C ARG A 28 13.03 -12.67 5.60
N TYR A 29 14.04 -12.33 4.79
CA TYR A 29 15.24 -13.17 4.66
C TYR A 29 16.01 -13.27 5.99
N LEU A 30 16.25 -12.14 6.65
CA LEU A 30 17.00 -12.08 7.91
C LEU A 30 16.34 -12.92 9.00
N PHE A 31 15.03 -12.77 9.23
CA PHE A 31 14.31 -13.54 10.24
C PHE A 31 14.17 -15.04 9.90
N ILE A 32 14.29 -15.43 8.63
CA ILE A 32 14.35 -16.85 8.24
C ILE A 32 15.74 -17.45 8.51
N LYS A 33 16.80 -16.67 8.29
CA LYS A 33 18.19 -17.18 8.28
C LYS A 33 18.94 -16.97 9.58
N ASP A 34 18.79 -15.82 10.21
CA ASP A 34 19.46 -15.48 11.45
C ASP A 34 18.59 -15.94 12.63
N LYS A 35 19.12 -16.86 13.44
CA LYS A 35 18.40 -17.36 14.63
C LYS A 35 18.58 -16.38 15.77
N GLU A 36 17.58 -16.25 16.64
CA GLU A 36 17.64 -15.33 17.78
C GLU A 36 18.80 -15.63 18.74
N ASP A 37 19.10 -16.91 19.01
CA ASP A 37 20.22 -17.30 19.89
C ASP A 37 21.61 -16.99 19.32
N ASP A 38 21.71 -16.88 17.99
CA ASP A 38 22.98 -16.62 17.28
C ASP A 38 23.11 -15.12 16.96
N ASN A 39 22.04 -14.53 16.44
CA ASN A 39 21.82 -13.11 16.18
C ASN A 39 23.03 -12.41 15.55
N LYS A 40 23.60 -13.05 14.53
CA LYS A 40 24.84 -12.60 13.87
C LYS A 40 24.68 -11.26 13.15
N THR A 41 23.46 -10.95 12.72
CA THR A 41 23.15 -9.72 12.00
C THR A 41 22.65 -8.61 12.92
N CYS A 42 22.50 -8.90 14.21
CA CYS A 42 21.89 -8.04 15.23
C CYS A 42 20.43 -7.66 14.94
N VAL A 43 19.76 -8.33 13.99
CA VAL A 43 18.37 -8.00 13.61
C VAL A 43 17.40 -8.19 14.78
N TRP A 44 17.65 -9.18 15.65
CA TRP A 44 16.83 -9.44 16.83
C TRP A 44 17.08 -8.39 17.92
N THR A 45 18.32 -7.97 18.12
CA THR A 45 18.66 -6.88 19.07
C THR A 45 18.01 -5.55 18.68
N GLU A 46 17.94 -5.27 17.38
CA GLU A 46 17.41 -4.02 16.85
C GLU A 46 15.90 -4.09 16.56
N LEU A 47 15.24 -5.22 16.85
CA LEU A 47 13.84 -5.47 16.53
C LEU A 47 12.92 -4.36 17.03
N TYR A 48 13.11 -3.89 18.27
CA TYR A 48 12.27 -2.83 18.82
C TYR A 48 12.33 -1.52 18.00
N LYS A 49 13.50 -1.17 17.45
CA LYS A 49 13.67 0.01 16.59
C LYS A 49 13.06 -0.23 15.21
N ILE A 50 13.20 -1.45 14.68
CA ILE A 50 12.63 -1.84 13.40
C ILE A 50 11.10 -1.78 13.48
N GLU A 51 10.52 -2.28 14.57
CA GLU A 51 9.08 -2.17 14.83
C GLU A 51 8.63 -0.72 14.93
N SER A 52 9.28 0.09 15.76
CA SER A 52 8.85 1.46 16.03
C SER A 52 9.02 2.39 14.83
N ASN A 53 10.07 2.20 14.04
CA ASN A 53 10.45 3.14 12.99
C ASN A 53 9.98 2.70 11.59
N PHE A 54 9.63 1.42 11.42
CA PHE A 54 9.27 0.87 10.12
C PHE A 54 7.98 0.06 10.14
N LEU A 55 7.91 -1.06 10.90
CA LEU A 55 6.76 -1.98 10.79
C LEU A 55 5.44 -1.36 11.26
N LYS A 56 5.42 -0.76 12.46
CA LYS A 56 4.20 -0.12 13.00
C LYS A 56 3.75 1.07 12.14
N PRO A 57 4.63 2.02 11.76
CA PRO A 57 4.25 3.08 10.83
C PRO A 57 3.75 2.57 9.48
N LEU A 58 4.36 1.51 8.93
CA LEU A 58 3.93 0.91 7.66
C LEU A 58 2.53 0.30 7.77
N HIS A 59 2.25 -0.44 8.84
CA HIS A 59 0.91 -0.98 9.10
C HIS A 59 -0.15 0.14 9.17
N THR A 60 0.14 1.21 9.92
CA THR A 60 -0.75 2.38 9.99
C THR A 60 -0.93 3.05 8.62
N GLY A 61 0.16 3.26 7.88
CA GLY A 61 0.13 3.86 6.55
C GLY A 61 -0.67 3.04 5.53
N LEU A 62 -0.56 1.69 5.58
CA LEU A 62 -1.34 0.79 4.72
C LEU A 62 -2.84 0.91 5.02
N ASN A 63 -3.23 0.91 6.30
CA ASN A 63 -4.62 1.09 6.70
C ASN A 63 -5.19 2.44 6.26
N MET A 64 -4.44 3.52 6.47
CA MET A 64 -4.84 4.87 6.05
C MET A 64 -4.97 4.96 4.52
N SER A 65 -3.98 4.44 3.78
CA SER A 65 -3.95 4.47 2.32
C SER A 65 -5.08 3.64 1.72
N ARG A 66 -5.32 2.43 2.23
CA ARG A 66 -6.43 1.58 1.79
C ARG A 66 -7.77 2.30 1.97
N ALA A 67 -8.04 2.82 3.16
CA ALA A 67 -9.29 3.53 3.44
C ALA A 67 -9.48 4.75 2.52
N HIS A 68 -8.40 5.51 2.24
CA HIS A 68 -8.43 6.64 1.32
C HIS A 68 -8.82 6.22 -0.11
N TYR A 69 -8.13 5.21 -0.65
CA TYR A 69 -8.36 4.75 -2.02
C TYR A 69 -9.72 4.06 -2.19
N GLU A 70 -10.19 3.30 -1.20
CA GLU A 70 -11.53 2.70 -1.21
C GLU A 70 -12.63 3.78 -1.20
N ALA A 71 -12.48 4.82 -0.38
CA ALA A 71 -13.39 5.95 -0.36
C ALA A 71 -13.40 6.72 -1.70
N GLU A 72 -12.23 6.89 -2.32
CA GLU A 72 -12.08 7.49 -3.65
C GLU A 72 -12.82 6.69 -4.74
N ILE A 73 -12.66 5.37 -4.74
CA ILE A 73 -13.36 4.47 -5.67
C ILE A 73 -14.88 4.57 -5.46
N LYS A 74 -15.35 4.55 -4.21
CA LYS A 74 -16.77 4.66 -3.89
C LYS A 74 -17.35 5.99 -4.40
N ARG A 75 -16.67 7.11 -4.11
CA ARG A 75 -17.07 8.45 -4.58
C ARG A 75 -17.15 8.52 -6.11
N LYS A 76 -16.14 8.00 -6.81
CA LYS A 76 -16.14 7.98 -8.29
C LYS A 76 -17.26 7.10 -8.88
N LYS A 77 -17.65 6.02 -8.21
CA LYS A 77 -18.78 5.16 -8.63
C LYS A 77 -20.14 5.85 -8.39
N GLU A 78 -20.29 6.60 -7.30
CA GLU A 78 -21.51 7.35 -7.00
C GLU A 78 -21.73 8.52 -7.98
N ASN A 79 -20.66 9.27 -8.31
CA ASN A 79 -20.69 10.36 -9.29
C ASN A 79 -20.98 9.91 -10.74
N LYS A 80 -20.96 8.60 -11.05
CA LYS A 80 -21.40 8.08 -12.35
C LYS A 80 -22.94 8.02 -12.49
N LYS A 81 -23.71 8.18 -11.40
CA LYS A 81 -25.17 8.00 -11.40
C LYS A 81 -26.00 9.28 -11.62
N GLU A 82 -25.40 10.47 -11.68
CA GLU A 82 -26.14 11.71 -11.93
C GLU A 82 -26.24 12.06 -13.43
N PRO A 83 -27.45 12.13 -14.03
CA PRO A 83 -27.61 12.52 -15.41
C PRO A 83 -27.72 14.05 -15.53
N HIS A 84 -26.66 14.70 -16.00
CA HIS A 84 -26.73 16.11 -16.37
C HIS A 84 -27.55 16.31 -17.66
N SER A 85 -28.79 16.74 -17.46
CA SER A 85 -29.58 17.53 -18.40
C SER A 85 -28.77 18.77 -18.83
N SER A 86 -28.13 18.72 -20.00
CA SER A 86 -27.67 19.94 -20.68
C SER A 86 -27.76 19.74 -22.20
N LYS A 87 -28.44 20.69 -22.84
CA LYS A 87 -28.66 20.73 -24.30
C LYS A 87 -27.34 21.09 -25.00
N GLN A 88 -26.52 20.09 -25.31
CA GLN A 88 -25.37 20.23 -26.22
C GLN A 88 -25.61 19.42 -27.51
N PRO A 89 -25.00 19.80 -28.65
CA PRO A 89 -25.16 19.10 -29.92
C PRO A 89 -24.79 17.62 -29.78
N LEU A 90 -25.65 16.73 -30.29
CA LEU A 90 -25.58 15.28 -30.10
C LEU A 90 -24.20 14.68 -30.43
N THR A 91 -23.54 15.17 -31.49
CA THR A 91 -22.20 14.73 -31.91
C THR A 91 -21.07 15.16 -30.98
N GLN A 92 -21.14 16.37 -30.40
CA GLN A 92 -20.17 16.80 -29.38
C GLN A 92 -20.40 16.09 -28.04
N LEU A 93 -21.66 15.80 -27.71
CA LEU A 93 -22.01 15.05 -26.50
C LEU A 93 -21.48 13.61 -26.56
N ILE A 94 -21.62 12.92 -27.69
CA ILE A 94 -21.16 11.53 -27.87
C ILE A 94 -19.64 11.41 -27.76
N THR A 95 -18.90 12.29 -28.43
CA THR A 95 -17.42 12.25 -28.42
C THR A 95 -16.88 12.63 -27.04
N LYS A 96 -17.45 13.65 -26.38
CA LYS A 96 -17.06 14.05 -25.03
C LYS A 96 -17.45 13.00 -23.99
N ALA A 97 -18.61 12.36 -24.13
CA ALA A 97 -19.05 11.27 -23.26
C ALA A 97 -18.13 10.04 -23.39
N LYS A 98 -17.81 9.59 -24.60
CA LYS A 98 -16.86 8.48 -24.82
C LYS A 98 -15.48 8.78 -24.25
N MET A 99 -14.92 9.96 -24.55
CA MET A 99 -13.59 10.33 -24.08
C MET A 99 -13.56 10.47 -22.55
N SER A 100 -14.57 11.10 -21.95
CA SER A 100 -14.67 11.23 -20.49
C SER A 100 -14.93 9.90 -19.78
N GLY A 101 -15.62 8.95 -20.42
CA GLY A 101 -15.83 7.60 -19.90
C GLY A 101 -14.54 6.80 -19.87
N ILE A 102 -13.78 6.81 -20.97
CA ILE A 102 -12.47 6.14 -21.08
C ILE A 102 -11.50 6.65 -20.01
N THR A 103 -11.39 7.97 -19.84
CA THR A 103 -10.51 8.56 -18.80
C THR A 103 -10.93 8.18 -17.38
N LYS A 104 -12.23 8.20 -17.08
CA LYS A 104 -12.75 7.80 -15.76
C LYS A 104 -12.52 6.32 -15.45
N ASP A 105 -12.61 5.46 -16.45
CA ASP A 105 -12.35 4.02 -16.29
C ASP A 105 -10.86 3.74 -16.08
N MET A 106 -9.98 4.44 -16.80
CA MET A 106 -8.53 4.38 -16.58
C MET A 106 -8.13 4.86 -15.18
N GLU A 107 -8.72 5.96 -14.70
CA GLU A 107 -8.49 6.44 -13.33
C GLU A 107 -8.96 5.43 -12.28
N LEU A 108 -10.13 4.82 -12.47
CA LEU A 108 -10.65 3.82 -11.54
C LEU A 108 -9.76 2.56 -11.53
N GLN A 109 -9.24 2.16 -12.69
CA GLN A 109 -8.27 1.08 -12.79
C GLN A 109 -6.96 1.41 -12.05
N ALA A 110 -6.45 2.64 -12.16
CA ALA A 110 -5.25 3.06 -11.43
C ALA A 110 -5.46 2.99 -9.90
N LEU A 111 -6.62 3.39 -9.40
CA LEU A 111 -6.96 3.24 -7.98
C LEU A 111 -7.03 1.78 -7.55
N HIS A 112 -7.57 0.89 -8.38
CA HIS A 112 -7.57 -0.54 -8.11
C HIS A 112 -6.15 -1.13 -8.12
N SER A 113 -5.29 -0.71 -9.05
CA SER A 113 -3.88 -1.11 -9.07
C SER A 113 -3.15 -0.70 -7.80
N ALA A 114 -3.42 0.49 -7.26
CA ALA A 114 -2.87 0.93 -5.97
C ALA A 114 -3.30 0.01 -4.82
N LEU A 115 -4.57 -0.39 -4.75
CA LEU A 115 -5.03 -1.34 -3.73
C LEU A 115 -4.30 -2.69 -3.81
N PHE A 116 -4.06 -3.22 -5.01
CA PHE A 116 -3.28 -4.45 -5.17
C PHE A 116 -1.82 -4.29 -4.71
N THR A 117 -1.23 -3.13 -4.93
CA THR A 117 0.10 -2.81 -4.41
C THR A 117 0.11 -2.82 -2.88
N PHE A 118 -0.93 -2.25 -2.24
CA PHE A 118 -1.07 -2.30 -0.78
C PHE A 118 -1.29 -3.74 -0.27
N ASP A 119 -2.14 -4.54 -0.93
CA ASP A 119 -2.35 -5.95 -0.60
C ASP A 119 -1.05 -6.75 -0.65
N LEU A 120 -0.23 -6.51 -1.69
CA LEU A 120 1.06 -7.17 -1.83
C LEU A 120 2.00 -6.79 -0.69
N MET A 121 2.11 -5.51 -0.35
CA MET A 121 2.93 -5.06 0.79
C MET A 121 2.47 -5.65 2.11
N GLU A 122 1.16 -5.62 2.37
CA GLU A 122 0.55 -6.14 3.59
C GLU A 122 0.78 -7.65 3.72
N SER A 123 0.69 -8.41 2.63
CA SER A 123 0.97 -9.84 2.64
C SER A 123 2.41 -10.18 3.06
N VAL A 124 3.39 -9.36 2.66
CA VAL A 124 4.79 -9.57 3.04
C VAL A 124 5.04 -9.05 4.46
N LEU A 125 4.44 -7.92 4.85
CA LEU A 125 4.49 -7.40 6.21
C LEU A 125 3.95 -8.42 7.21
N ALA A 126 2.76 -8.96 6.98
CA ALA A 126 2.16 -10.00 7.82
C ALA A 126 3.07 -11.23 7.94
N ARG A 127 3.74 -11.62 6.85
CA ARG A 127 4.71 -12.73 6.90
C ARG A 127 5.95 -12.40 7.73
N VAL A 128 6.42 -11.16 7.73
CA VAL A 128 7.52 -10.72 8.59
C VAL A 128 7.10 -10.77 10.06
N GLU A 129 5.91 -10.28 10.38
CA GLU A 129 5.35 -10.31 11.75
C GLU A 129 5.16 -11.74 12.24
N GLU A 130 4.61 -12.62 11.41
CA GLU A 130 4.45 -14.05 11.72
C GLU A 130 5.79 -14.75 12.02
N LEU A 131 6.87 -14.37 11.31
CA LEU A 131 8.22 -14.90 11.56
C LEU A 131 8.80 -14.44 12.89
N ILE A 132 8.48 -13.20 13.30
CA ILE A 132 8.87 -12.64 14.59
C ILE A 132 8.11 -13.37 15.71
N GLU A 133 6.79 -13.53 15.58
CA GLU A 133 5.92 -14.14 16.60
C GLU A 133 6.19 -15.64 16.79
N ASN A 134 6.32 -16.42 15.71
CA ASN A 134 6.51 -17.87 15.76
C ASN A 134 7.80 -18.32 16.46
N LYS A 135 8.71 -17.39 16.77
CA LYS A 135 9.97 -17.69 17.44
C LYS A 135 10.00 -17.31 18.92
N GLY A 136 9.05 -16.48 19.39
CA GLY A 136 8.89 -16.16 20.82
C GLY A 136 8.23 -17.25 21.68
N CYS A 137 7.88 -18.41 21.11
CA CYS A 137 7.20 -19.52 21.81
C CYS A 137 7.95 -20.86 21.81
N ASN A 138 9.27 -20.90 21.55
CA ASN A 138 10.08 -22.12 21.76
C ASN A 138 11.10 -21.92 22.89
#